data_AF-A0A1F7AB91-F1
#
_entry.id   AF-A0A1F7AB91-F1
#
_cell.length_a   1.000
_cell.length_b   1.000
_cell.length_c   1.000
_cell.angle_alpha   90.00
_cell.angle_beta   90.00
_cell.angle_gamma   90.00
#
_symmetry.space_group_name_H-M   'P 1'
#
loop_
_entity.id
_entity.type
_entity.pdbx_description
1 polymer ?
#
loop_
_entity_poly.entity_id
_entity_poly.type
_entity_poly.pdbx_seq_one_letter_code
_entity_poly.pdbx_strand_id
1 'polypeptide(L)'
;MNWKHLTVRSLFGGTIIALAVFLSKTLGNTWGGLFSTFPAVFTSTLFIYYHLQGKTILPAIGKSLYFPGSIGFLIYIWIVAITFPRIGIWLGTLSAYLVLLVFLFVWNFWIGKCSEKLQ
;
A
#
# COMPACT_ATOMS: atom_id res chain seq x y z
N MET A 1 -0.78 -8.51 25.68
CA MET A 1 -1.55 -8.39 24.42
C MET A 1 -3.03 -8.54 24.77
N ASN A 2 -3.82 -7.48 24.67
CA ASN A 2 -5.14 -7.39 25.30
C ASN A 2 -6.23 -7.83 24.31
N TRP A 3 -7.06 -8.82 24.66
CA TRP A 3 -8.07 -9.42 23.77
C TRP A 3 -9.04 -8.39 23.19
N LYS A 4 -9.37 -7.35 23.96
CA LYS A 4 -10.21 -6.23 23.51
C LYS A 4 -9.64 -5.53 22.26
N HIS A 5 -8.32 -5.40 22.18
CA HIS A 5 -7.65 -4.75 21.05
C HIS A 5 -7.70 -5.62 19.77
N LEU A 6 -7.60 -6.95 19.92
CA LEU A 6 -7.77 -7.89 18.81
C LEU A 6 -9.18 -7.82 18.24
N THR A 7 -10.19 -7.83 19.10
CA THR A 7 -11.60 -7.79 18.67
C THR A 7 -11.93 -6.51 17.92
N VAL A 8 -11.52 -5.34 18.44
CA VAL A 8 -11.75 -4.04 17.79
C VAL A 8 -11.08 -3.97 16.42
N ARG A 9 -9.83 -4.44 16.31
CA ARG A 9 -9.09 -4.43 15.05
C ARG A 9 -9.73 -5.34 14.00
N SER A 10 -10.15 -6.53 14.39
CA SER A 10 -10.82 -7.48 13.49
C SER A 10 -12.18 -6.98 13.02
N LEU A 11 -12.99 -6.40 13.93
CA LEU A 11 -14.29 -5.82 13.57
C LEU A 11 -14.14 -4.63 12.63
N PHE A 12 -13.22 -3.71 12.94
CA PHE A 12 -13.01 -2.52 12.12
C PHE A 12 -12.45 -2.87 10.74
N GLY A 13 -11.43 -3.72 10.67
CA GLY A 13 -10.87 -4.20 9.40
C GLY A 13 -11.91 -4.96 8.57
N GLY A 14 -12.66 -5.87 9.19
CA GLY A 14 -13.71 -6.63 8.53
C GLY A 14 -14.85 -5.76 8.00
N THR A 15 -15.28 -4.74 8.76
CA THR A 15 -16.33 -3.81 8.34
C THR A 15 -15.90 -2.98 7.14
N ILE A 16 -14.64 -2.52 7.13
CA ILE A 16 -14.08 -1.77 6.02
C ILE A 16 -13.98 -2.62 4.75
N ILE A 17 -13.55 -3.89 4.86
CA ILE A 17 -13.51 -4.82 3.72
C ILE A 17 -14.92 -5.11 3.22
N ALA A 18 -15.89 -5.34 4.11
CA ALA A 18 -17.28 -5.56 3.74
C ALA A 18 -17.88 -4.36 3.00
N LEU A 19 -17.61 -3.13 3.49
CA LEU A 19 -18.00 -1.90 2.80
C LEU A 19 -17.33 -1.78 1.43
N ALA A 20 -16.04 -2.05 1.33
CA ALA A 20 -15.32 -2.01 0.06
C ALA A 20 -15.92 -2.98 -0.98
N VAL A 21 -16.26 -4.21 -0.57
CA VAL A 21 -16.92 -5.20 -1.44
C VAL A 21 -18.33 -4.77 -1.82
N PHE A 22 -19.08 -4.20 -0.87
CA PHE A 22 -20.43 -3.69 -1.13
C PHE A 22 -20.42 -2.53 -2.14
N LEU A 23 -19.55 -1.53 -1.93
CA LEU A 23 -19.36 -0.43 -2.88
C LEU A 23 -18.87 -0.94 -4.25
N SER A 24 -18.04 -1.99 -4.28
CA SER A 24 -17.61 -2.58 -5.54
C SER A 24 -18.72 -3.24 -6.34
N LYS A 25 -19.77 -3.73 -5.68
CA LYS A 25 -20.96 -4.26 -6.35
C LYS A 25 -21.89 -3.16 -6.83
N THR A 26 -21.95 -2.01 -6.13
CA THR A 26 -22.90 -0.93 -6.46
C THR A 26 -22.36 0.09 -7.48
N LEU A 27 -21.07 0.42 -7.44
CA LEU A 27 -20.46 1.41 -8.35
C LEU A 27 -19.80 0.80 -9.60
N GLY A 28 -19.85 -0.53 -9.75
CA GLY A 28 -19.18 -1.26 -10.84
C GLY A 28 -17.69 -1.52 -10.57
N ASN A 29 -17.11 -2.47 -11.32
CA ASN A 29 -15.79 -3.05 -11.04
C ASN A 29 -14.66 -2.00 -10.96
N THR A 30 -14.72 -0.96 -11.79
CA THR A 30 -13.69 0.08 -11.86
C THR A 30 -13.70 1.00 -10.63
N TRP A 31 -14.88 1.46 -10.22
CA TRP A 31 -15.04 2.32 -9.05
C TRP A 31 -14.89 1.54 -7.73
N GLY A 32 -15.31 0.28 -7.72
CA GLY A 32 -15.11 -0.64 -6.60
C GLY A 32 -13.65 -0.84 -6.23
N GLY A 33 -12.81 -1.09 -7.23
CA GLY A 33 -11.36 -1.22 -7.04
C GLY A 33 -10.74 0.07 -6.50
N LEU A 34 -11.13 1.22 -7.05
CA LEU A 34 -10.66 2.53 -6.60
C LEU A 34 -11.04 2.80 -5.15
N PHE A 35 -12.33 2.66 -4.78
CA PHE A 35 -12.82 2.92 -3.43
C PHE A 35 -12.34 1.91 -2.37
N SER A 36 -12.08 0.66 -2.79
CA SER A 36 -11.53 -0.39 -1.93
C SER A 36 -10.06 -0.12 -1.58
N THR A 37 -9.25 0.23 -2.57
CA THR A 37 -7.82 0.54 -2.34
C THR A 37 -7.61 1.91 -1.70
N PHE A 38 -8.48 2.87 -2.00
CA PHE A 38 -8.43 4.26 -1.56
C PHE A 38 -9.85 4.71 -1.21
N PRO A 39 -10.26 5.08 0.01
CA PRO A 39 -9.56 5.30 1.28
C PRO A 39 -9.80 4.18 2.32
N ALA A 40 -10.51 3.10 1.97
CA ALA A 40 -10.91 2.05 2.90
C ALA A 40 -9.69 1.37 3.57
N VAL A 41 -8.81 0.75 2.78
CA VAL A 41 -7.59 0.10 3.28
C VAL A 41 -6.66 1.11 3.96
N PHE A 42 -6.54 2.32 3.40
CA PHE A 42 -5.66 3.36 3.92
C PHE A 42 -6.10 3.86 5.31
N THR A 43 -7.40 4.12 5.48
CA THR A 43 -8.00 4.56 6.75
C THR A 43 -7.92 3.45 7.79
N SER A 44 -8.20 2.20 7.40
CA SER A 44 -8.06 1.04 8.29
C SER A 44 -6.63 0.92 8.83
N THR A 45 -5.66 1.02 7.92
CA THR A 45 -4.24 0.86 8.25
C THR A 45 -3.75 1.98 9.16
N LEU A 46 -4.05 3.25 8.82
CA LEU A 46 -3.68 4.39 9.65
C LEU A 46 -4.34 4.36 11.02
N PHE A 47 -5.62 3.96 11.10
CA PHE A 47 -6.33 3.83 12.36
C PHE A 47 -5.68 2.77 13.28
N ILE A 48 -5.30 1.62 12.70
CA ILE A 48 -4.60 0.57 13.44
C ILE A 48 -3.22 1.04 13.90
N TYR A 49 -2.44 1.69 13.03
CA TYR A 49 -1.12 2.23 13.39
C TYR A 49 -1.20 3.30 14.47
N TYR A 50 -2.17 4.19 14.37
CA TYR A 50 -2.44 5.21 15.38
C TYR A 50 -2.69 4.59 16.75
N HIS A 51 -3.47 3.50 16.80
CA HIS A 51 -3.81 2.84 18.05
C HIS A 51 -2.66 2.01 18.63
N LEU A 52 -1.81 1.42 17.78
CA LEU A 52 -0.68 0.58 18.21
C LEU A 52 0.56 1.38 18.62
N GLN A 53 0.86 2.48 17.91
CA GLN A 53 2.15 3.17 18.02
C GLN A 53 2.03 4.66 18.38
N GLY A 54 0.81 5.19 18.48
CA GLY A 54 0.56 6.58 18.86
C GLY A 54 0.70 7.59 17.71
N LYS A 55 0.48 8.88 18.03
CA LYS A 55 0.35 9.95 17.01
C LYS A 55 1.65 10.26 16.27
N THR A 56 2.79 9.99 16.88
CA THR A 56 4.13 10.36 16.38
C THR A 56 4.56 9.59 15.13
N ILE A 57 3.93 8.46 14.83
CA ILE A 57 4.34 7.61 13.70
C ILE A 57 3.55 7.93 12.42
N LEU A 58 2.41 8.61 12.53
CA LEU A 58 1.58 9.00 11.37
C LEU A 58 2.34 9.89 10.36
N PRO A 59 3.13 10.90 10.77
CA PRO A 59 3.92 11.71 9.85
C PRO A 59 5.01 10.91 9.13
N ALA A 60 5.64 9.96 9.83
CA ALA A 60 6.69 9.10 9.26
C ALA A 60 6.11 8.12 8.22
N ILE A 61 4.96 7.51 8.54
CA ILE A 61 4.20 6.64 7.63
C ILE A 61 3.73 7.45 6.41
N GLY A 62 3.17 8.64 6.64
CA GLY A 62 2.73 9.54 5.57
C GLY A 62 3.86 9.93 4.62
N LYS A 63 5.05 10.27 5.16
CA LYS A 63 6.22 10.62 4.36
C LYS A 63 6.66 9.45 3.46
N SER A 64 6.73 8.23 4.02
CA SER A 64 7.10 7.02 3.28
C SER A 64 6.08 6.62 2.20
N LEU A 65 4.78 6.78 2.50
CA LEU A 65 3.68 6.49 1.56
C LEU A 65 3.65 7.44 0.37
N TYR A 66 3.84 8.74 0.62
CA TYR A 66 3.87 9.73 -0.46
C TYR A 66 5.16 9.59 -1.29
N PHE A 67 6.30 9.33 -0.64
CA PHE A 67 7.61 9.26 -1.27
C PHE A 67 8.48 8.22 -0.54
N PRO A 68 8.90 7.09 -1.16
CA PRO A 68 8.82 6.65 -2.56
C PRO A 68 7.59 5.81 -2.91
N GLY A 69 6.66 5.56 -1.97
CA GLY A 69 5.58 4.58 -2.13
C GLY A 69 4.68 4.81 -3.36
N SER A 70 4.27 6.06 -3.59
CA SER A 70 3.39 6.42 -4.71
C SER A 70 4.06 6.24 -6.07
N ILE A 71 5.36 6.53 -6.17
CA ILE A 71 6.13 6.33 -7.40
C ILE A 71 6.29 4.84 -7.68
N GLY A 72 6.63 4.05 -6.66
CA GLY A 72 6.71 2.59 -6.79
C GLY A 72 5.41 1.96 -7.25
N PHE A 73 4.27 2.46 -6.74
CA PHE A 73 2.94 1.99 -7.15
C PHE A 73 2.64 2.28 -8.64
N LEU A 74 2.96 3.47 -9.13
CA LEU A 74 2.79 3.80 -10.56
C LEU A 74 3.66 2.93 -11.45
N ILE A 75 4.92 2.70 -11.05
CA ILE A 75 5.85 1.80 -11.75
C ILE A 75 5.27 0.39 -11.81
N TYR A 76 4.78 -0.13 -10.68
CA TYR A 76 4.15 -1.45 -10.59
C TYR A 76 2.95 -1.59 -11.53
N ILE A 77 2.02 -0.63 -11.52
CA ILE A 77 0.85 -0.64 -12.42
C ILE A 77 1.29 -0.70 -13.88
N TRP A 78 2.27 0.12 -14.26
CA TRP A 78 2.79 0.16 -15.63
C TRP A 78 3.36 -1.19 -16.08
N ILE A 79 4.16 -1.84 -15.22
CA ILE A 79 4.77 -3.14 -15.54
C ILE A 79 3.71 -4.23 -15.63
N VAL A 80 2.76 -4.24 -14.69
CA VAL A 80 1.64 -5.18 -14.70
C VAL A 80 0.80 -5.03 -15.97
N ALA A 81 0.48 -3.80 -16.36
CA ALA A 81 -0.30 -3.51 -17.56
C ALA A 81 0.33 -4.07 -18.85
N ILE A 82 1.67 -4.08 -18.93
CA ILE A 82 2.39 -4.61 -20.10
C ILE A 82 2.63 -6.11 -19.98
N THR A 83 2.91 -6.61 -18.78
CA THR A 83 3.37 -7.99 -18.60
C THR A 83 2.22 -8.99 -18.54
N PHE A 84 1.09 -8.62 -17.92
CA PHE A 84 -0.07 -9.49 -17.79
C PHE A 84 -0.63 -9.98 -19.13
N PRO A 85 -0.80 -9.13 -20.17
CA PRO A 85 -1.29 -9.60 -21.47
C PRO A 85 -0.27 -10.43 -22.26
N ARG A 86 1.04 -10.37 -21.92
CA ARG A 86 2.10 -11.04 -22.69
C ARG A 86 2.54 -12.37 -22.12
N ILE A 87 2.68 -12.46 -20.79
CA ILE A 87 3.37 -13.56 -20.11
C ILE A 87 2.49 -14.23 -19.05
N GLY A 88 1.23 -13.79 -18.95
CA GLY A 88 0.27 -14.28 -17.97
C GLY A 88 0.48 -13.70 -16.56
N ILE A 89 -0.45 -14.02 -15.68
CA ILE A 89 -0.55 -13.41 -14.34
C ILE A 89 0.67 -13.78 -13.48
N TRP A 90 1.05 -15.06 -13.43
CA TRP A 90 2.11 -15.54 -12.53
C TRP A 90 3.48 -14.91 -12.83
N LEU A 91 3.90 -14.94 -14.10
CA LEU A 91 5.18 -14.36 -14.51
C LEU A 91 5.16 -12.83 -14.53
N GLY A 92 4.00 -12.23 -14.83
CA GLY A 92 3.82 -10.78 -14.73
C GLY A 92 3.91 -10.24 -13.31
N THR A 93 3.39 -10.98 -12.33
CA THR A 93 3.54 -10.61 -10.92
C THR A 93 5.00 -10.72 -10.50
N LEU A 94 5.71 -11.79 -10.89
CA LEU A 94 7.13 -11.98 -10.56
C LEU A 94 8.00 -10.84 -11.13
N SER A 95 7.82 -10.48 -12.39
CA SER A 95 8.59 -9.40 -13.03
C SER A 95 8.31 -8.04 -12.42
N ALA A 96 7.04 -7.73 -12.12
CA ALA A 96 6.65 -6.49 -11.48
C ALA A 96 7.28 -6.34 -10.09
N TYR A 97 7.32 -7.43 -9.30
CA TYR A 97 8.01 -7.42 -8.02
C TYR A 97 9.52 -7.23 -8.16
N LEU A 98 10.16 -7.90 -9.12
CA LEU A 98 11.61 -7.75 -9.34
C LEU A 98 12.00 -6.31 -9.69
N VAL A 99 11.27 -5.67 -10.60
CA VAL A 99 11.54 -4.28 -10.98
C VAL A 99 11.27 -3.32 -9.83
N LEU A 100 10.21 -3.55 -9.04
CA LEU A 100 9.93 -2.75 -7.84
C LEU A 100 11.06 -2.90 -6.80
N LEU A 101 11.59 -4.10 -6.63
CA LEU A 101 12.69 -4.38 -5.71
C LEU A 101 13.97 -3.64 -6.14
N VAL A 102 14.28 -3.66 -7.44
CA VAL A 102 15.41 -2.89 -8.01
C VAL A 102 15.20 -1.39 -7.79
N PHE A 103 14.00 -0.86 -8.04
CA PHE A 103 13.69 0.54 -7.81
C PHE A 103 13.91 0.95 -6.34
N LEU A 104 13.39 0.16 -5.39
CA LEU A 104 13.58 0.42 -3.97
C LEU A 104 15.04 0.31 -3.54
N PHE A 105 15.80 -0.62 -4.12
CA PHE A 105 17.23 -0.77 -3.85
C PHE A 105 18.02 0.46 -4.31
N VAL A 106 17.77 0.92 -5.54
CA VAL A 106 18.39 2.14 -6.09
C VAL A 106 17.99 3.36 -5.24
N TRP A 107 16.71 3.46 -4.87
CA TRP A 107 16.20 4.54 -4.03
C TRP A 107 16.92 4.61 -2.67
N ASN A 108 17.01 3.49 -1.96
CA ASN A 108 17.69 3.42 -0.67
C ASN A 108 19.19 3.70 -0.80
N PHE A 109 19.83 3.23 -1.86
CA PHE A 109 21.23 3.54 -2.15
C PHE A 109 21.44 5.05 -2.38
N TRP A 110 20.53 5.71 -3.10
CA TRP A 110 20.59 7.15 -3.36
C TRP A 110 20.38 7.98 -2.08
N ILE A 111 19.44 7.59 -1.23
CA ILE A 111 19.22 8.24 0.08
C ILE A 111 20.42 8.04 1.01
N GLY A 112 21.00 6.84 1.07
CA GLY A 112 22.20 6.57 1.87
C GLY A 112 23.35 7.51 1.49
N LYS A 113 23.56 7.71 0.19
CA LYS A 113 24.58 8.61 -0.35
C LYS A 113 24.31 10.10 -0.09
N CYS A 114 23.04 10.49 0.06
CA CYS A 114 22.63 11.86 0.37
C CYS A 114 22.76 12.16 1.87
N SER A 115 22.55 11.17 2.75
CA SER A 115 22.74 11.30 4.20
C SER A 115 24.21 11.52 4.58
N GLU A 116 25.15 10.96 3.81
CA GLU A 116 26.60 11.10 4.04
C GLU A 116 27.14 12.48 3.66
N LYS A 117 26.41 13.25 2.82
CA LYS A 117 26.79 14.62 2.42
C LYS A 117 26.30 15.73 3.36
N LEU A 118 25.54 15.37 4.39
CA LEU A 118 24.91 16.30 5.34
C LEU A 118 25.50 16.21 6.76
N GLN A 119 26.55 15.41 6.95
CA GLN A 119 27.44 15.40 8.12
C GLN A 119 28.76 16.08 7.77
#